data_AF-A0A0G3WM38-F1
#
_entry.id   AF-A0A0G3WM38-F1
#
_cell.length_a   1.000
_cell.length_b   1.000
_cell.length_c   1.000
_cell.angle_alpha   90.00
_cell.angle_beta   90.00
_cell.angle_gamma   90.00
#
_symmetry.space_group_name_H-M   'P 1'
#
loop_
_entity.id
_entity.type
_entity.pdbx_description
1 polymer ?
#
loop_
_entity_poly.entity_id
_entity_poly.type
_entity_poly.pdbx_seq_one_letter_code
_entity_poly.pdbx_strand_id
1 'polypeptide(L)'
;MKSDFLITFFLPVLTGLIYFFMAFLVQQTGKYRAMMFGEIGFKKMAGAFILFGIYFITRPLQNFLGPHPMPLIVNCLRQFFLMAVIAPSILVAIFHWVPTPSGAPRSSKFAAYALGALMGIIFVLLNTLAVDGSKLLYSWGIIKIYDPIWFANGAPAGQIVAIHLICQFISPVGFLLLAAAYVRHRRHNYQLANIYNLMPLKWKYLEVSLIVFAVSFIAAGVTVVFGRYYTYVWAIYFVGAIVSGLFTMKSIKMPPRENPSDLKK
;
A
#
# COMPACT_ATOMS: atom_id res chain seq x y z
N MET A 1 -11.80 2.12 27.41
CA MET A 1 -12.06 1.53 26.07
C MET A 1 -11.04 0.41 25.85
N LYS A 2 -11.45 -0.84 25.56
CA LYS A 2 -10.49 -1.95 25.42
C LYS A 2 -9.56 -1.72 24.21
N SER A 3 -8.27 -2.03 24.35
CA SER A 3 -7.23 -1.87 23.32
C SER A 3 -7.64 -2.46 21.97
N ASP A 4 -8.38 -3.56 21.99
CA ASP A 4 -8.78 -4.32 20.80
C ASP A 4 -9.72 -3.53 19.90
N PHE A 5 -10.63 -2.73 20.48
CA PHE A 5 -11.52 -1.86 19.73
C PHE A 5 -10.76 -0.69 19.09
N LEU A 6 -9.82 -0.08 19.84
CA LEU A 6 -8.95 0.97 19.33
C LEU A 6 -8.16 0.50 18.11
N ILE A 7 -7.50 -0.65 18.22
CA ILE A 7 -6.69 -1.19 17.14
C ILE A 7 -7.59 -1.55 15.96
N THR A 8 -8.69 -2.27 16.18
CA THR A 8 -9.54 -2.81 15.10
C THR A 8 -10.33 -1.75 14.34
N PHE A 9 -10.78 -0.71 15.02
CA PHE A 9 -11.62 0.34 14.43
C PHE A 9 -10.82 1.60 14.13
N PHE A 10 -10.17 2.19 15.13
CA PHE A 10 -9.56 3.52 15.00
C PHE A 10 -8.33 3.51 14.10
N LEU A 11 -7.44 2.52 14.22
CA LEU A 11 -6.21 2.50 13.41
C LEU A 11 -6.53 2.44 11.89
N PRO A 12 -7.44 1.57 11.42
CA PRO A 12 -7.86 1.58 10.02
C PRO A 12 -8.52 2.86 9.55
N VAL A 13 -9.45 3.40 10.33
CA VAL A 13 -10.16 4.64 9.98
C VAL A 13 -9.18 5.81 9.91
N LEU A 14 -8.31 5.97 10.92
CA LEU A 14 -7.29 7.01 10.94
C LEU A 14 -6.34 6.88 9.74
N THR A 15 -5.86 5.67 9.45
CA THR A 15 -4.99 5.43 8.29
C THR A 15 -5.70 5.81 6.99
N GLY A 16 -6.97 5.39 6.82
CA GLY A 16 -7.76 5.75 5.64
C GLY A 16 -7.97 7.26 5.49
N LEU A 17 -8.33 7.94 6.57
CA LEU A 17 -8.50 9.40 6.60
C LEU A 17 -7.21 10.14 6.26
N ILE A 18 -6.06 9.69 6.76
CA ILE A 18 -4.75 10.24 6.38
C ILE A 18 -4.56 10.15 4.87
N TYR A 19 -4.82 8.99 4.26
CA TYR A 19 -4.66 8.82 2.81
C TYR A 19 -5.67 9.65 2.00
N PHE A 20 -6.92 9.80 2.44
CA PHE A 20 -7.86 10.74 1.81
C PHE A 20 -7.37 12.19 1.91
N PHE A 21 -6.85 12.60 3.06
CA PHE A 21 -6.27 13.93 3.23
C PHE A 21 -5.03 14.13 2.34
N MET A 22 -4.19 13.12 2.19
CA MET A 22 -3.07 13.14 1.25
C MET A 22 -3.57 13.33 -0.19
N ALA A 23 -4.61 12.60 -0.61
CA ALA A 23 -5.21 12.77 -1.94
C ALA A 23 -5.69 14.21 -2.18
N PHE A 24 -6.37 14.80 -1.21
CA PHE A 24 -6.79 16.20 -1.26
C PHE A 24 -5.60 17.16 -1.41
N LEU A 25 -4.55 16.98 -0.61
CA LEU A 25 -3.35 17.81 -0.67
C LEU A 25 -2.63 17.71 -2.01
N VAL A 26 -2.56 16.51 -2.61
CA VAL A 26 -1.98 16.31 -3.95
C VAL A 26 -2.79 17.04 -5.01
N GLN A 27 -4.12 16.97 -4.96
CA GLN A 27 -4.97 17.70 -5.90
C GLN A 27 -4.78 19.21 -5.76
N GLN A 28 -4.68 19.71 -4.52
CA GLN A 28 -4.45 21.13 -4.26
C GLN A 28 -3.06 21.58 -4.75
N THR A 29 -2.00 20.82 -4.48
CA THR A 29 -0.64 21.16 -4.96
C THR A 29 -0.47 20.99 -6.46
N GLY A 30 -1.18 20.03 -7.07
CA GLY A 30 -1.19 19.79 -8.51
C GLY A 30 -1.67 21.00 -9.31
N LYS A 31 -2.70 21.73 -8.83
CA LYS A 31 -3.22 22.94 -9.48
C LYS A 31 -2.15 24.01 -9.74
N TYR A 32 -1.16 24.12 -8.86
CA TYR A 32 -0.10 25.12 -8.95
C TYR A 32 1.22 24.60 -9.54
N ARG A 33 1.39 23.27 -9.67
CA ARG A 33 2.66 22.62 -10.03
C ARG A 33 2.58 21.65 -11.21
N ALA A 34 1.41 21.51 -11.84
CA ALA A 34 1.19 20.66 -13.01
C ALA A 34 2.11 21.00 -14.20
N MET A 35 2.56 22.27 -14.31
CA MET A 35 3.50 22.72 -15.34
C MET A 35 4.87 22.01 -15.30
N MET A 36 5.31 21.48 -14.16
CA MET A 36 6.67 20.91 -14.00
C MET A 36 6.73 19.38 -14.00
N PHE A 37 5.66 18.68 -13.62
CA PHE A 37 5.64 17.20 -13.49
C PHE A 37 4.59 16.51 -14.36
N GLY A 38 3.84 17.26 -15.15
CA GLY A 38 2.73 16.77 -15.95
C GLY A 38 1.48 16.51 -15.12
N GLU A 39 0.36 17.04 -15.58
CA GLU A 39 -0.95 16.94 -14.91
C GLU A 39 -1.39 15.47 -14.67
N ILE A 40 -0.96 14.57 -15.55
CA ILE A 40 -1.26 13.14 -15.51
C ILE A 40 -0.65 12.46 -14.27
N GLY A 41 0.54 12.88 -13.84
CA GLY A 41 1.22 12.30 -12.67
C GLY A 41 0.45 12.58 -11.37
N PHE A 42 0.05 13.84 -11.16
CA PHE A 42 -0.70 14.27 -9.99
C PHE A 42 -2.09 13.61 -9.91
N LYS A 43 -2.81 13.51 -11.03
CA LYS A 43 -4.12 12.82 -11.07
C LYS A 43 -4.00 11.35 -10.68
N LYS A 44 -3.01 10.64 -11.22
CA LYS A 44 -2.78 9.22 -10.90
C LYS A 44 -2.36 9.02 -9.44
N MET A 45 -1.52 9.89 -8.90
CA MET A 45 -1.10 9.84 -7.50
C MET A 45 -2.27 10.11 -6.54
N ALA A 46 -3.10 11.11 -6.82
CA ALA A 46 -4.32 11.35 -6.05
C ALA A 46 -5.26 10.15 -6.10
N GLY A 47 -5.45 9.54 -7.27
CA GLY A 47 -6.20 8.30 -7.43
C GLY A 47 -5.65 7.17 -6.56
N ALA A 48 -4.33 6.95 -6.57
CA ALA A 48 -3.70 5.92 -5.73
C ALA A 48 -3.94 6.16 -4.23
N PHE A 49 -3.88 7.40 -3.76
CA PHE A 49 -4.19 7.71 -2.36
C PHE A 49 -5.66 7.51 -2.00
N ILE A 50 -6.59 7.83 -2.90
CA ILE A 50 -8.01 7.50 -2.71
C ILE A 50 -8.19 5.99 -2.59
N LEU A 51 -7.56 5.21 -3.47
CA LEU A 51 -7.66 3.75 -3.42
C LEU A 51 -7.08 3.16 -2.13
N PHE A 52 -5.95 3.68 -1.63
CA PHE A 52 -5.45 3.31 -0.31
C PHE A 52 -6.39 3.72 0.81
N GLY A 53 -6.97 4.93 0.76
CA GLY A 53 -7.97 5.38 1.73
C GLY A 53 -9.14 4.42 1.84
N ILE A 54 -9.70 4.00 0.70
CA ILE A 54 -10.76 2.99 0.61
C ILE A 54 -10.28 1.63 1.16
N TYR A 55 -9.08 1.17 0.77
CA TYR A 55 -8.53 -0.10 1.24
C TYR A 55 -8.40 -0.14 2.78
N PHE A 56 -7.94 0.94 3.41
CA PHE A 56 -7.78 0.99 4.86
C PHE A 56 -9.12 1.12 5.59
N ILE A 57 -10.00 2.03 5.16
CA ILE A 57 -11.29 2.30 5.84
C ILE A 57 -12.29 1.15 5.71
N THR A 58 -12.09 0.23 4.78
CA THR A 58 -12.92 -0.97 4.61
C THR A 58 -12.56 -2.13 5.55
N ARG A 59 -11.47 -2.03 6.34
CA ARG A 59 -11.13 -3.07 7.33
C ARG A 59 -12.20 -3.20 8.43
N PRO A 60 -12.69 -2.14 9.07
CA PRO A 60 -13.75 -2.28 10.07
C PRO A 60 -15.01 -2.93 9.48
N LEU A 61 -15.37 -2.62 8.22
CA LEU A 61 -16.49 -3.27 7.54
C LEU A 61 -16.33 -4.80 7.50
N GLN A 62 -15.13 -5.30 7.16
CA GLN A 62 -14.82 -6.73 7.23
C GLN A 62 -15.16 -7.34 8.60
N ASN A 63 -14.85 -6.61 9.66
CA ASN A 63 -14.93 -7.12 11.03
C ASN A 63 -16.36 -7.01 11.64
N PHE A 64 -17.21 -6.13 11.11
CA PHE A 64 -18.59 -5.94 11.57
C PHE A 64 -19.63 -6.80 10.83
N LEU A 65 -19.29 -7.39 9.68
CA LEU A 65 -20.24 -8.13 8.85
C LEU A 65 -20.64 -9.52 9.40
N GLY A 66 -20.45 -9.76 10.70
CA GLY A 66 -20.79 -11.01 11.36
C GLY A 66 -19.71 -12.09 11.28
N PRO A 67 -20.03 -13.33 11.66
CA PRO A 67 -19.07 -14.44 11.64
C PRO A 67 -18.77 -14.93 10.21
N HIS A 68 -17.92 -15.95 10.12
CA HIS A 68 -17.63 -16.65 8.86
C HIS A 68 -18.93 -16.96 8.07
N PRO A 69 -18.98 -16.72 6.74
CA PRO A 69 -17.88 -16.45 5.80
C PRO A 69 -17.64 -14.96 5.47
N MET A 70 -18.40 -14.03 6.04
CA MET A 70 -18.36 -12.63 5.58
C MET A 70 -17.01 -11.93 5.77
N PRO A 71 -16.31 -12.09 6.92
CA PRO A 71 -14.96 -11.51 7.08
C PRO A 71 -13.94 -12.08 6.09
N LEU A 72 -14.10 -13.33 5.67
CA LEU A 72 -13.24 -13.96 4.66
C LEU A 72 -13.45 -13.30 3.30
N ILE A 73 -14.71 -13.18 2.84
CA ILE A 73 -15.04 -12.59 1.53
C ILE A 73 -14.46 -11.18 1.41
N VAL A 74 -14.68 -10.35 2.43
CA VAL A 74 -14.20 -8.97 2.41
C VAL A 74 -12.68 -8.90 2.51
N ASN A 75 -12.04 -9.78 3.29
CA ASN A 75 -10.58 -9.89 3.30
C ASN A 75 -10.02 -10.25 1.92
N CYS A 76 -10.60 -11.26 1.27
CA CYS A 76 -10.21 -11.70 -0.08
C CYS A 76 -10.37 -10.57 -1.10
N LEU A 77 -11.50 -9.87 -1.13
CA LEU A 77 -11.71 -8.74 -2.03
C LEU A 77 -10.71 -7.61 -1.79
N ARG A 78 -10.49 -7.24 -0.52
CA ARG A 78 -9.54 -6.17 -0.16
C ARG A 78 -8.12 -6.51 -0.56
N GLN A 79 -7.68 -7.73 -0.30
CA GLN A 79 -6.32 -8.17 -0.63
C GLN A 79 -6.14 -8.36 -2.13
N PHE A 80 -7.13 -8.91 -2.83
CA PHE A 80 -7.15 -8.96 -4.29
C PHE A 80 -7.00 -7.55 -4.87
N PHE A 81 -7.76 -6.58 -4.35
CA PHE A 81 -7.67 -5.19 -4.80
C PHE A 81 -6.29 -4.56 -4.56
N LEU A 82 -5.69 -4.82 -3.39
CA LEU A 82 -4.34 -4.37 -3.08
C LEU A 82 -3.32 -4.95 -4.06
N MET A 83 -3.37 -6.27 -4.31
CA MET A 83 -2.38 -7.00 -5.09
C MET A 83 -2.54 -6.82 -6.60
N ALA A 84 -3.78 -6.76 -7.09
CA ALA A 84 -4.11 -6.71 -8.51
C ALA A 84 -4.25 -5.29 -9.05
N VAL A 85 -4.58 -4.31 -8.20
CA VAL A 85 -4.85 -2.94 -8.64
C VAL A 85 -3.88 -1.96 -8.01
N ILE A 86 -3.84 -1.86 -6.68
CA ILE A 86 -3.10 -0.79 -6.00
C ILE A 86 -1.58 -0.93 -6.21
N ALA A 87 -0.99 -2.08 -5.90
CA ALA A 87 0.45 -2.27 -5.97
C ALA A 87 1.02 -2.16 -7.41
N PRO A 88 0.41 -2.77 -8.45
CA PRO A 88 0.79 -2.53 -9.84
C PRO A 88 0.67 -1.04 -10.23
N SER A 89 -0.39 -0.37 -9.77
CA SER A 89 -0.61 1.05 -10.09
C SER A 89 0.47 1.95 -9.50
N ILE A 90 1.01 1.63 -8.31
CA ILE A 90 2.15 2.36 -7.73
C ILE A 90 3.38 2.22 -8.63
N LEU A 91 3.75 0.99 -8.97
CA LEU A 91 4.90 0.73 -9.83
C LEU A 91 4.78 1.45 -11.18
N VAL A 92 3.61 1.32 -11.81
CA VAL A 92 3.31 1.98 -13.09
C VAL A 92 3.31 3.51 -12.94
N ALA A 93 2.75 4.06 -11.86
CA ALA A 93 2.77 5.50 -11.60
C ALA A 93 4.21 6.01 -11.46
N ILE A 94 5.07 5.29 -10.74
CA ILE A 94 6.49 5.62 -10.57
C ILE A 94 7.23 5.60 -11.90
N PHE A 95 6.96 4.64 -12.78
CA PHE A 95 7.55 4.62 -14.12
C PHE A 95 7.13 5.82 -14.99
N HIS A 96 5.96 6.43 -14.76
CA HIS A 96 5.58 7.68 -15.45
C HIS A 96 6.10 8.93 -14.73
N TRP A 97 6.18 8.88 -13.39
CA TRP A 97 6.59 10.02 -12.56
C TRP A 97 8.08 10.35 -12.74
N VAL A 98 8.89 9.36 -13.10
CA VAL A 98 10.32 9.54 -13.33
C VAL A 98 10.58 9.55 -14.85
N PRO A 99 10.73 10.72 -15.47
CA PRO A 99 10.59 10.91 -16.92
C PRO A 99 11.65 10.16 -17.73
N THR A 100 11.29 9.04 -18.37
CA THR A 100 12.08 8.40 -19.43
C THR A 100 11.73 8.99 -20.80
N PRO A 101 12.66 9.04 -21.76
CA PRO A 101 12.39 9.54 -23.12
C PRO A 101 11.20 8.83 -23.81
N SER A 102 10.96 7.56 -23.47
CA SER A 102 9.91 6.71 -24.03
C SER A 102 8.76 6.39 -23.06
N GLY A 103 8.76 6.96 -21.85
CA GLY A 103 7.80 6.61 -20.80
C GLY A 103 7.93 5.16 -20.32
N ALA A 104 6.88 4.66 -19.66
CA ALA A 104 6.81 3.27 -19.21
C ALA A 104 6.40 2.34 -20.38
N PRO A 105 7.19 1.29 -20.71
CA PRO A 105 6.83 0.35 -21.77
C PRO A 105 5.45 -0.27 -21.55
N ARG A 106 4.66 -0.42 -22.61
CA ARG A 106 3.32 -1.04 -22.53
C ARG A 106 3.40 -2.47 -21.98
N SER A 107 4.43 -3.22 -22.35
CA SER A 107 4.71 -4.56 -21.84
C SER A 107 4.90 -4.58 -20.32
N SER A 108 5.68 -3.65 -19.76
CA SER A 108 5.90 -3.57 -18.31
C SER A 108 4.62 -3.22 -17.55
N LYS A 109 3.75 -2.37 -18.11
CA LYS A 109 2.43 -2.07 -17.52
C LYS A 109 1.57 -3.32 -17.49
N PHE A 110 1.43 -3.99 -18.64
CA PHE A 110 0.64 -5.21 -18.75
C PHE A 110 1.15 -6.30 -17.81
N ALA A 111 2.47 -6.53 -17.79
CA ALA A 111 3.10 -7.51 -16.91
C ALA A 111 2.85 -7.23 -15.42
N ALA A 112 2.93 -5.96 -14.99
CA ALA A 112 2.67 -5.60 -13.59
C ALA A 112 1.23 -5.93 -13.17
N TYR A 113 0.23 -5.56 -13.99
CA TYR A 113 -1.17 -5.87 -13.69
C TYR A 113 -1.49 -7.36 -13.82
N ALA A 114 -0.96 -8.05 -14.83
CA ALA A 114 -1.15 -9.49 -15.01
C ALA A 114 -0.57 -10.29 -13.85
N LEU A 115 0.66 -9.98 -13.42
CA LEU A 115 1.30 -10.62 -12.28
C LEU A 115 0.57 -10.29 -10.97
N GLY A 116 0.15 -9.03 -10.78
CA GLY A 116 -0.64 -8.63 -9.61
C GLY A 116 -1.97 -9.37 -9.52
N ALA A 117 -2.69 -9.49 -10.65
CA ALA A 117 -3.94 -10.24 -10.74
C ALA A 117 -3.72 -11.73 -10.44
N LEU A 118 -2.69 -12.35 -11.02
CA LEU A 118 -2.35 -13.74 -10.75
C LEU A 118 -2.06 -13.98 -9.26
N MET A 119 -1.25 -13.13 -8.64
CA MET A 119 -0.96 -13.24 -7.20
C MET A 119 -2.22 -13.02 -6.35
N GLY A 120 -3.10 -12.10 -6.75
CA GLY A 120 -4.39 -11.89 -6.10
C GLY A 120 -5.30 -13.12 -6.19
N ILE A 121 -5.39 -13.78 -7.35
CA ILE A 121 -6.18 -15.01 -7.52
C ILE A 121 -5.64 -16.12 -6.61
N ILE A 122 -4.32 -16.35 -6.64
CA ILE A 122 -3.70 -17.37 -5.79
C ILE A 122 -3.96 -17.05 -4.31
N PHE A 123 -3.83 -15.79 -3.90
CA PHE A 123 -4.12 -15.37 -2.53
C PHE A 123 -5.55 -15.69 -2.11
N VAL A 124 -6.53 -15.40 -2.95
CA VAL A 124 -7.95 -15.70 -2.68
C VAL A 124 -8.15 -17.20 -2.53
N LEU A 125 -7.65 -18.01 -3.47
CA LEU A 125 -7.76 -19.47 -3.43
C LEU A 125 -7.15 -20.06 -2.14
N LEU A 126 -5.95 -19.62 -1.77
CA LEU A 126 -5.31 -20.07 -0.53
C LEU A 126 -6.11 -19.69 0.72
N ASN A 127 -6.64 -18.46 0.78
CA ASN A 127 -7.46 -18.05 1.92
C ASN A 127 -8.76 -18.85 1.99
N THR A 128 -9.39 -19.19 0.86
CA THR A 128 -10.59 -20.05 0.88
C THR A 128 -10.30 -21.48 1.34
N LEU A 129 -9.08 -21.97 1.17
CA LEU A 129 -8.66 -23.29 1.67
C LEU A 129 -8.21 -23.25 3.13
N ALA A 130 -7.59 -22.14 3.56
CA ALA A 130 -6.97 -22.02 4.88
C ALA A 130 -7.92 -21.49 5.95
N VAL A 131 -8.91 -20.68 5.59
CA VAL A 131 -9.85 -20.05 6.53
C VAL A 131 -11.10 -20.91 6.66
N ASP A 132 -11.29 -21.47 7.84
CA ASP A 132 -12.38 -22.37 8.20
C ASP A 132 -13.14 -21.90 9.46
N GLY A 133 -12.93 -20.65 9.89
CA GLY A 133 -13.61 -20.09 11.05
C GLY A 133 -13.42 -18.60 11.25
N SER A 134 -13.97 -18.09 12.36
CA SER A 134 -13.87 -16.68 12.75
C SER A 134 -13.65 -16.54 14.26
N LYS A 135 -12.69 -15.70 14.66
CA LYS A 135 -12.41 -15.31 16.04
C LYS A 135 -13.32 -14.15 16.44
N LEU A 136 -13.94 -14.22 17.63
CA LEU A 136 -14.52 -13.04 18.25
C LEU A 136 -13.38 -12.16 18.80
N LEU A 137 -13.23 -10.95 18.27
CA LEU A 137 -12.25 -9.97 18.74
C LEU A 137 -12.79 -9.14 19.89
N TYR A 138 -14.06 -8.74 19.79
CA TYR A 138 -14.68 -7.84 20.75
C TYR A 138 -16.20 -8.02 20.74
N SER A 139 -16.84 -7.86 21.89
CA SER A 139 -18.29 -7.84 22.03
C SER A 139 -18.71 -6.74 23.00
N TRP A 140 -19.66 -5.92 22.58
CA TRP A 140 -20.28 -4.89 23.40
C TRP A 140 -21.77 -4.78 23.06
N GLY A 141 -22.62 -5.23 23.99
CA GLY A 141 -24.06 -5.34 23.76
C GLY A 141 -24.35 -6.20 22.53
N ILE A 142 -25.05 -5.60 21.55
CA ILE A 142 -25.46 -6.26 20.30
C ILE A 142 -24.30 -6.30 19.29
N ILE A 143 -23.27 -5.47 19.45
CA ILE A 143 -22.16 -5.38 18.50
C ILE A 143 -21.14 -6.48 18.80
N LYS A 144 -20.88 -7.33 17.81
CA LYS A 144 -19.85 -8.36 17.84
C LYS A 144 -18.90 -8.16 16.67
N ILE A 145 -17.60 -8.23 16.94
CA ILE A 145 -16.53 -7.99 15.97
C ILE A 145 -15.79 -9.29 15.74
N TYR A 146 -15.68 -9.72 14.49
CA TYR A 146 -15.07 -10.99 14.10
C TYR A 146 -13.85 -10.80 13.19
N ASP A 147 -12.93 -11.75 13.20
CA ASP A 147 -11.77 -11.81 12.27
C ASP A 147 -11.61 -13.25 11.76
N PRO A 148 -11.28 -13.47 10.46
CA PRO A 148 -11.08 -14.82 9.96
C PRO A 148 -9.88 -15.49 10.64
N ILE A 149 -10.03 -16.75 11.01
CA ILE A 149 -8.93 -17.57 11.56
C ILE A 149 -8.48 -18.54 10.47
N TRP A 150 -7.17 -18.68 10.34
CA TRP A 150 -6.54 -19.75 9.55
C TRP A 150 -6.40 -21.02 10.39
N PHE A 151 -6.74 -22.16 9.81
CA PHE A 151 -6.57 -23.48 10.42
C PHE A 151 -7.24 -23.61 11.81
N ALA A 152 -8.47 -23.14 11.93
CA ALA A 152 -9.25 -23.22 13.17
C ALA A 152 -9.42 -24.66 13.67
N ASN A 153 -9.54 -25.63 12.77
CA ASN A 153 -9.75 -27.04 13.11
C ASN A 153 -8.54 -27.96 12.84
N GLY A 154 -7.32 -27.42 12.64
CA GLY A 154 -6.17 -28.25 12.26
C GLY A 154 -4.80 -27.60 12.45
N ALA A 155 -3.75 -28.39 12.23
CA ALA A 155 -2.38 -27.88 12.25
C ALA A 155 -2.13 -26.98 11.02
N PRO A 156 -1.32 -25.90 11.16
CA PRO A 156 -0.98 -25.06 10.03
C PRO A 156 -0.30 -25.85 8.91
N ALA A 157 -0.87 -25.79 7.71
CA ALA A 157 -0.21 -26.33 6.53
C ALA A 157 0.92 -25.38 6.11
N GLY A 158 2.15 -25.68 6.55
CA GLY A 158 3.33 -24.82 6.29
C GLY A 158 3.52 -24.47 4.81
N GLN A 159 3.13 -25.38 3.89
CA GLN A 159 3.13 -25.12 2.45
C GLN A 159 2.15 -24.01 2.05
N ILE A 160 0.92 -24.00 2.59
CA ILE A 160 -0.09 -22.96 2.31
C ILE A 160 0.40 -21.61 2.84
N VAL A 161 0.99 -21.59 4.03
CA VAL A 161 1.60 -20.38 4.61
C VAL A 161 2.75 -19.88 3.75
N ALA A 162 3.63 -20.77 3.28
CA ALA A 162 4.75 -20.40 2.41
C ALA A 162 4.27 -19.80 1.08
N ILE A 163 3.30 -20.42 0.41
CA ILE A 163 2.76 -19.89 -0.85
C ILE A 163 2.09 -18.54 -0.60
N HIS A 164 1.36 -18.36 0.51
CA HIS A 164 0.76 -17.08 0.88
C HIS A 164 1.81 -15.97 1.04
N LEU A 165 2.90 -16.26 1.74
CA LEU A 165 4.00 -15.31 1.93
C LEU A 165 4.71 -15.01 0.61
N ILE A 166 4.90 -16.01 -0.27
CA ILE A 166 5.46 -15.80 -1.61
C ILE A 166 4.56 -14.88 -2.44
N CYS A 167 3.24 -15.11 -2.43
CA CYS A 167 2.28 -14.25 -3.14
C CYS A 167 2.38 -12.80 -2.66
N GLN A 168 2.42 -12.57 -1.34
CA GLN A 168 2.59 -11.24 -0.76
C GLN A 168 3.96 -10.62 -1.05
N PHE A 169 5.00 -11.46 -1.08
CA PHE A 169 6.36 -11.05 -1.42
C PHE A 169 6.46 -10.58 -2.87
N ILE A 170 5.76 -11.23 -3.81
CA ILE A 170 5.68 -10.79 -5.21
C ILE A 170 4.82 -9.53 -5.32
N SER A 171 3.60 -9.54 -4.78
CA SER A 171 2.69 -8.38 -4.72
C SER A 171 2.00 -8.32 -3.36
N PRO A 172 2.11 -7.23 -2.58
CA PRO A 172 2.58 -5.92 -2.99
C PRO A 172 4.10 -5.68 -2.83
N VAL A 173 4.83 -6.50 -2.06
CA VAL A 173 6.19 -6.17 -1.60
C VAL A 173 7.17 -5.99 -2.76
N GLY A 174 7.21 -6.94 -3.70
CA GLY A 174 8.12 -6.92 -4.84
C GLY A 174 7.92 -5.70 -5.72
N PHE A 175 6.67 -5.29 -5.95
CA PHE A 175 6.36 -4.06 -6.67
C PHE A 175 6.83 -2.80 -5.94
N LEU A 176 6.68 -2.74 -4.60
CA LEU A 176 7.18 -1.62 -3.81
C LEU A 176 8.71 -1.54 -3.84
N LEU A 177 9.39 -2.68 -3.69
CA LEU A 177 10.85 -2.76 -3.75
C LEU A 177 11.39 -2.41 -5.15
N LEU A 178 10.76 -2.91 -6.21
CA LEU A 178 11.12 -2.58 -7.58
C LEU A 178 10.92 -1.09 -7.88
N ALA A 179 9.80 -0.51 -7.42
CA ALA A 179 9.56 0.92 -7.52
C ALA A 179 10.63 1.73 -6.76
N ALA A 180 11.00 1.31 -5.54
CA ALA A 180 12.05 1.96 -4.75
C ALA A 180 13.42 1.88 -5.44
N ALA A 181 13.79 0.71 -5.95
CA ALA A 181 15.03 0.51 -6.70
C ALA A 181 15.09 1.40 -7.95
N TYR A 182 13.97 1.52 -8.67
CA TYR A 182 13.86 2.39 -9.83
C TYR A 182 14.02 3.87 -9.46
N VAL A 183 13.33 4.33 -8.41
CA VAL A 183 13.47 5.71 -7.90
C VAL A 183 14.91 5.99 -7.46
N ARG A 184 15.54 5.05 -6.73
CA ARG A 184 16.95 5.16 -6.30
C ARG A 184 17.88 5.30 -7.50
N HIS A 185 17.77 4.40 -8.48
CA HIS A 185 18.61 4.44 -9.68
C HIS A 185 18.52 5.79 -10.37
N ARG A 186 17.31 6.35 -10.50
CA ARG A 186 17.09 7.61 -11.18
C ARG A 186 17.56 8.81 -10.36
N ARG A 187 17.43 8.76 -9.04
CA ARG A 187 18.00 9.74 -8.11
C ARG A 187 19.51 9.88 -8.25
N HIS A 188 20.24 8.77 -8.38
CA HIS A 188 21.68 8.80 -8.53
C HIS A 188 22.14 9.22 -9.94
N ASN A 189 21.30 9.03 -10.96
CA ASN A 189 21.61 9.35 -12.36
C ASN A 189 20.84 10.60 -12.87
N TYR A 190 20.50 11.54 -11.98
CA TYR A 190 19.69 12.70 -12.34
C TYR A 190 20.53 13.80 -13.00
N GLN A 191 20.37 13.97 -14.32
CA GLN A 191 21.18 14.89 -15.12
C GLN A 191 20.80 16.37 -14.97
N LEU A 192 19.57 16.68 -14.52
CA LEU A 192 19.06 18.05 -14.41
C LEU A 192 19.20 18.63 -12.99
N ALA A 193 20.12 18.09 -12.18
CA ALA A 193 20.34 18.54 -10.80
C ALA A 193 20.69 20.04 -10.72
N ASN A 194 21.31 20.59 -11.75
CA ASN A 194 21.66 22.02 -11.82
C ASN A 194 20.44 22.93 -12.04
N ILE A 195 19.34 22.39 -12.58
CA ILE A 195 18.11 23.15 -12.87
C ILE A 195 17.06 22.89 -11.78
N TYR A 196 16.92 21.64 -11.36
CA TYR A 196 15.98 21.19 -10.34
C TYR A 196 16.74 20.54 -9.17
N ASN A 197 17.43 21.37 -8.38
CA ASN A 197 18.36 20.90 -7.35
C ASN A 197 17.73 20.09 -6.21
N LEU A 198 16.42 20.24 -5.96
CA LEU A 198 15.72 19.49 -4.92
C LEU A 198 15.12 18.17 -5.41
N MET A 199 15.19 17.86 -6.71
CA MET A 199 14.62 16.64 -7.25
C MET A 199 15.23 15.35 -6.69
N PRO A 200 16.56 15.24 -6.55
CA PRO A 200 17.16 14.07 -5.89
C PRO A 200 16.67 13.91 -4.45
N LEU A 201 16.49 15.00 -3.71
CA LEU A 201 15.99 14.96 -2.34
C LEU A 201 14.52 14.50 -2.28
N LYS A 202 13.67 14.99 -3.19
CA LYS A 202 12.28 14.51 -3.33
C LYS A 202 12.23 13.00 -3.56
N TRP A 203 13.01 12.51 -4.51
CA TRP A 203 13.07 11.09 -4.81
C TRP A 203 13.65 10.27 -3.66
N LYS A 204 14.56 10.83 -2.84
CA LYS A 204 15.03 10.17 -1.61
C LYS A 204 13.88 9.91 -0.63
N TYR A 205 13.00 10.89 -0.41
CA TYR A 205 11.85 10.69 0.49
C TYR A 205 10.82 9.73 -0.07
N LEU A 206 10.59 9.74 -1.39
CA LEU A 206 9.72 8.78 -2.05
C LEU A 206 10.29 7.35 -1.97
N GLU A 207 11.59 7.19 -2.20
CA GLU A 207 12.33 5.93 -2.03
C GLU A 207 12.18 5.41 -0.59
N VAL A 208 12.43 6.24 0.42
CA VAL A 208 12.28 5.88 1.84
C VAL A 208 10.84 5.47 2.15
N SER A 209 9.84 6.20 1.64
CA SER A 209 8.43 5.84 1.81
C SER A 209 8.11 4.45 1.27
N LEU A 210 8.57 4.12 0.06
CA LEU A 210 8.35 2.80 -0.56
C LEU A 210 9.03 1.69 0.25
N ILE A 211 10.27 1.92 0.70
CA ILE A 211 11.02 0.96 1.53
C ILE A 211 10.34 0.73 2.89
N VAL A 212 9.96 1.80 3.59
CA VAL A 212 9.26 1.69 4.89
C VAL A 212 7.99 0.86 4.75
N PHE A 213 7.24 1.05 3.66
CA PHE A 213 6.03 0.28 3.45
C PHE A 213 6.30 -1.17 3.07
N ALA A 214 7.31 -1.44 2.25
CA ALA A 214 7.71 -2.81 1.92
C ALA A 214 8.21 -3.57 3.17
N VAL A 215 9.04 -2.91 4.00
CA VAL A 215 9.58 -3.48 5.23
C VAL A 215 8.48 -3.77 6.25
N SER A 216 7.43 -2.95 6.33
CA SER A 216 6.32 -3.23 7.25
C SER A 216 5.53 -4.48 6.84
N PHE A 217 5.35 -4.73 5.54
CA PHE A 217 4.80 -6.00 5.05
C PHE A 217 5.72 -7.19 5.32
N ILE A 218 7.04 -7.03 5.13
CA ILE A 218 8.01 -8.10 5.44
C ILE A 218 7.98 -8.42 6.93
N ALA A 219 7.96 -7.41 7.81
CA ALA A 219 7.85 -7.59 9.26
C ALA A 219 6.54 -8.30 9.65
N ALA A 220 5.42 -7.98 8.98
CA ALA A 220 4.16 -8.70 9.13
C ALA A 220 4.28 -10.17 8.68
N GLY A 221 4.96 -10.45 7.57
CA GLY A 221 5.21 -11.82 7.10
C GLY A 221 6.10 -12.63 8.05
N VAL A 222 7.17 -12.03 8.56
CA VAL A 222 8.07 -12.67 9.54
C VAL A 222 7.32 -12.99 10.83
N THR A 223 6.47 -12.08 11.32
CA THR A 223 5.67 -12.35 12.53
C THR A 223 4.66 -13.49 12.34
N VAL A 224 4.18 -13.74 11.11
CA VAL A 224 3.36 -14.92 10.80
C VAL A 224 4.15 -16.22 10.93
N VAL A 225 5.40 -16.26 10.46
CA VAL A 225 6.27 -17.44 10.51
C VAL A 225 6.60 -17.83 11.95
N PHE A 226 6.97 -16.86 12.79
CA PHE A 226 7.44 -17.12 14.15
C PHE A 226 6.33 -17.04 15.22
N GLY A 227 5.19 -16.41 14.92
CA GLY A 227 4.22 -15.96 15.92
C GLY A 227 2.86 -16.65 15.96
N ARG A 228 2.60 -17.74 15.22
CA ARG A 228 1.24 -18.33 15.11
C ARG A 228 0.18 -17.26 14.78
N TYR A 229 0.11 -16.74 13.54
CA TYR A 229 -0.95 -15.85 13.04
C TYR A 229 -1.64 -14.97 14.11
N TYR A 230 -0.88 -14.08 14.74
CA TYR A 230 -1.44 -13.20 15.77
C TYR A 230 -2.53 -12.30 15.17
N THR A 231 -3.56 -12.03 15.97
CA THR A 231 -4.76 -11.25 15.64
C THR A 231 -4.50 -9.85 15.06
N TYR A 232 -3.31 -9.27 15.28
CA TYR A 232 -2.98 -7.90 14.89
C TYR A 232 -1.77 -7.78 13.96
N VAL A 233 -1.35 -8.85 13.28
CA VAL A 233 -0.24 -8.80 12.28
C VAL A 233 -0.47 -7.67 11.27
N TRP A 234 -1.73 -7.44 10.90
CA TRP A 234 -2.08 -6.38 9.95
C TRP A 234 -1.82 -4.96 10.46
N ALA A 235 -1.83 -4.73 11.77
CA ALA A 235 -1.57 -3.40 12.34
C ALA A 235 -0.16 -2.91 12.00
N ILE A 236 0.81 -3.83 11.85
CA ILE A 236 2.20 -3.52 11.50
C ILE A 236 2.26 -2.76 10.17
N TYR A 237 1.59 -3.28 9.13
CA TYR A 237 1.64 -2.63 7.82
C TYR A 237 0.74 -1.40 7.73
N PHE A 238 -0.28 -1.24 8.59
CA PHE A 238 -1.04 0.01 8.72
C PHE A 238 -0.19 1.13 9.32
N VAL A 239 0.54 0.85 10.40
CA VAL A 239 1.50 1.81 10.98
C VAL A 239 2.59 2.16 9.95
N GLY A 240 3.11 1.15 9.26
CA GLY A 240 4.06 1.37 8.16
C GLY A 240 3.49 2.25 7.04
N ALA A 241 2.20 2.09 6.70
CA ALA A 241 1.53 2.93 5.72
C ALA A 241 1.43 4.40 6.17
N ILE A 242 1.11 4.66 7.45
CA ILE A 242 1.11 6.02 8.01
C ILE A 242 2.49 6.66 7.88
N VAL A 243 3.54 5.98 8.37
CA VAL A 243 4.92 6.50 8.32
C VAL A 243 5.37 6.72 6.88
N SER A 244 5.08 5.76 5.99
CA SER A 244 5.32 5.87 4.55
C SER A 244 4.61 7.09 3.95
N GLY A 245 3.33 7.29 4.29
CA GLY A 245 2.54 8.43 3.85
C GLY A 245 3.16 9.77 4.24
N LEU A 246 3.68 9.90 5.46
CA LEU A 246 4.38 11.12 5.92
C LEU A 246 5.60 11.45 5.07
N PHE A 247 6.43 10.46 4.75
CA PHE A 247 7.60 10.65 3.87
C PHE A 247 7.19 11.03 2.44
N THR A 248 6.16 10.36 1.89
CA THR A 248 5.62 10.70 0.58
C THR A 248 5.05 12.13 0.55
N MET A 249 4.33 12.55 1.60
CA MET A 249 3.84 13.92 1.70
C MET A 249 4.95 14.96 1.74
N LYS A 250 6.03 14.66 2.50
CA LYS A 250 7.21 15.52 2.51
C LYS A 250 7.80 15.66 1.11
N SER A 251 7.93 14.56 0.37
CA SER A 251 8.38 14.54 -1.02
C SER A 251 7.54 15.44 -1.93
N ILE A 252 6.21 15.32 -1.87
CA ILE A 252 5.27 16.06 -2.74
C ILE A 252 5.28 17.56 -2.43
N LYS A 253 5.32 17.94 -1.14
CA LYS A 253 5.27 19.34 -0.72
C LYS A 253 6.53 20.12 -1.07
N MET A 254 7.70 19.49 -1.13
CA MET A 254 8.93 20.20 -1.52
C MET A 254 8.79 20.80 -2.92
N PRO A 255 9.33 21.99 -3.18
CA PRO A 255 9.50 22.49 -4.54
C PRO A 255 10.60 21.71 -5.27
N PRO A 256 10.62 21.68 -6.61
CA PRO A 256 11.71 21.04 -7.35
C PRO A 256 13.02 21.85 -7.34
N ARG A 257 12.97 23.11 -6.91
CA ARG A 257 14.11 24.02 -6.78
C ARG A 257 14.01 24.85 -5.49
N GLU A 258 15.14 25.19 -4.88
CA GLU A 258 15.20 26.01 -3.65
C GLU A 258 14.69 27.44 -3.85
N ASN A 259 15.03 28.08 -4.98
CA ASN A 259 14.55 29.42 -5.32
C ASN A 259 13.61 29.39 -6.54
N PRO A 260 12.28 29.46 -6.34
CA PRO A 260 11.30 29.34 -7.43
C PRO A 260 11.31 30.51 -8.42
N SER A 261 11.85 31.68 -8.04
CA SER A 261 11.92 32.87 -8.90
C SER A 261 12.82 32.68 -10.12
N ASP A 262 13.82 31.80 -10.03
CA ASP A 262 14.78 31.55 -11.11
C ASP A 262 14.17 30.83 -12.32
N LEU A 263 12.97 30.25 -12.16
CA LEU A 263 12.24 29.56 -13.22
C LEU A 263 11.36 30.51 -14.05
N LYS A 264 11.33 31.82 -13.73
CA LYS A 264 10.56 32.83 -14.48
C LYS A 264 11.31 33.45 -15.66
N LYS A 265 12.42 32.84 -16.12
CA LYS A 265 13.16 33.28 -17.30
C LYS A 265 12.65 32.60 -18.56
#